data_AF-A0A7V6RI81-F1
#
_entry.id   AF-A0A7V6RI81-F1
#
_cell.length_a   1.000
_cell.length_b   1.000
_cell.length_c   1.000
_cell.angle_alpha   90.00
_cell.angle_beta   90.00
_cell.angle_gamma   90.00
#
_symmetry.space_group_name_H-M   'P 1'
#
loop_
_entity.id
_entity.type
_entity.pdbx_description
1 polymer ?
#
loop_
_entity_poly.entity_id
_entity_poly.type
_entity_poly.pdbx_seq_one_letter_code
_entity_poly.pdbx_strand_id
1 'polypeptide(L)'
;MYADIIAYIDNGAPYTIILGAHYDHIGYEVYDITKNQYLIYNGADDNASGVACLLELARHLSTGFLPQHNYIIAFWGSEEIGLYGSTYFCQKILINLKVPPIILYINYDMVGSLGYKKNELILYGSATGKNIKKYIPRKYDTVKIIKLPVSFSFSDHTCFYKNKIPYLYFTTGLPKVYHTIKDEFRLINFNGILFTLKLTEYILETIEIESIRYNKACSLNYIITGVKLLMSK
;
A
#
# COMPACT_ATOMS: atom_id res chain seq x y z
N MET A 1 -12.43 -13.89 -0.93
CA MET A 1 -12.32 -14.44 0.44
C MET A 1 -12.49 -13.27 1.40
N TYR A 2 -13.45 -13.32 2.32
CA TYR A 2 -13.83 -12.17 3.17
C TYR A 2 -13.04 -12.07 4.48
N ALA A 3 -11.87 -12.71 4.58
CA ALA A 3 -11.15 -12.86 5.84
C ALA A 3 -9.85 -12.07 5.81
N ASP A 4 -9.75 -11.03 6.62
CA ASP A 4 -8.48 -10.35 6.83
C ASP A 4 -7.54 -11.20 7.68
N ILE A 5 -6.25 -11.17 7.37
CA ILE A 5 -5.20 -11.79 8.19
C ILE A 5 -4.39 -10.66 8.83
N ILE A 6 -4.40 -10.61 10.15
CA ILE A 6 -3.79 -9.51 10.91
C ILE A 6 -2.83 -10.09 11.95
N ALA A 7 -1.60 -9.59 11.95
CA ALA A 7 -0.59 -9.88 12.97
C ALA A 7 -0.14 -8.58 13.66
N TYR A 8 0.22 -8.68 14.94
CA TYR A 8 0.73 -7.57 15.73
C TYR A 8 2.13 -7.89 16.25
N ILE A 9 3.06 -6.96 16.04
CA ILE A 9 4.43 -6.99 16.57
C ILE A 9 4.51 -5.90 17.63
N ASP A 10 4.58 -6.32 18.89
CA ASP A 10 4.69 -5.44 20.05
C ASP A 10 6.17 -5.26 20.42
N ASN A 11 6.68 -4.06 20.20
CA ASN A 11 8.04 -3.67 20.58
C ASN A 11 8.04 -2.84 21.87
N GLY A 12 6.89 -2.68 22.54
CA GLY A 12 6.73 -1.78 23.68
C GLY A 12 6.82 -0.30 23.31
N ALA A 13 6.67 0.03 22.03
CA ALA A 13 6.80 1.39 21.52
C ALA A 13 5.53 2.23 21.82
N PRO A 14 5.63 3.57 21.92
CA PRO A 14 4.49 4.44 22.22
C PRO A 14 3.52 4.63 21.04
N TYR A 15 3.90 4.21 19.82
CA TYR A 15 3.13 4.42 18.60
C TYR A 15 3.10 3.16 17.73
N THR A 16 2.05 3.03 16.94
CA THR A 16 1.81 1.88 16.04
C THR A 16 1.75 2.34 14.58
N ILE A 17 2.32 1.55 13.69
CA ILE A 17 2.23 1.71 12.23
C ILE A 17 1.55 0.48 11.67
N ILE A 18 0.58 0.68 10.77
CA ILE A 18 -0.05 -0.43 10.03
C ILE A 18 0.65 -0.54 8.66
N LEU A 19 1.07 -1.74 8.31
CA LEU A 19 1.61 -2.10 6.99
C LEU A 19 0.61 -3.06 6.34
N GLY A 20 0.16 -2.77 5.12
CA GLY A 20 -0.89 -3.57 4.50
C GLY A 20 -0.79 -3.74 2.99
N ALA A 21 -1.34 -4.86 2.52
CA ALA A 21 -1.51 -5.24 1.13
C ALA A 21 -2.74 -6.14 1.04
N HIS A 22 -3.54 -6.05 -0.03
CA HIS A 22 -4.60 -7.05 -0.23
C HIS A 22 -4.01 -8.35 -0.78
N TYR A 23 -4.62 -9.48 -0.40
CA TYR A 23 -4.18 -10.81 -0.82
C TYR A 23 -5.23 -11.55 -1.65
N ASP A 24 -6.42 -10.97 -1.84
CA ASP A 24 -7.38 -11.46 -2.81
C ASP A 24 -6.98 -11.09 -4.24
N HIS A 25 -7.65 -11.72 -5.20
CA HIS A 25 -7.50 -11.49 -6.63
C HIS A 25 -8.89 -11.57 -7.28
N ILE A 26 -9.01 -11.09 -8.52
CA ILE A 26 -10.26 -11.05 -9.30
C ILE A 26 -10.94 -12.42 -9.47
N GLY A 27 -10.19 -13.53 -9.40
CA GLY A 27 -10.76 -14.86 -9.56
C GLY A 27 -10.81 -15.34 -11.02
N TYR A 28 -12.01 -15.68 -11.49
CA TYR A 28 -12.26 -16.47 -12.71
C TYR A 28 -13.34 -15.83 -13.59
N GLU A 29 -13.17 -14.57 -13.96
CA GLU A 29 -14.23 -13.78 -14.64
C GLU A 29 -14.42 -14.09 -16.13
N VAL A 30 -13.48 -14.81 -16.76
CA VAL A 30 -13.49 -15.06 -18.23
C VAL A 30 -13.51 -16.54 -18.54
N TYR A 31 -14.47 -16.98 -19.37
CA TYR A 31 -14.53 -18.35 -19.90
C TYR A 31 -13.83 -18.46 -21.26
N ASP A 32 -12.88 -19.38 -21.39
CA ASP A 32 -12.22 -19.69 -22.66
C ASP A 32 -12.90 -20.89 -23.31
N ILE A 33 -13.65 -20.62 -24.39
CA ILE A 33 -14.39 -21.64 -25.15
C ILE A 33 -13.43 -22.66 -25.78
N THR A 34 -12.23 -22.24 -26.19
CA THR A 34 -11.26 -23.12 -26.85
C THR A 34 -10.64 -24.12 -25.89
N LYS A 35 -10.51 -23.75 -24.61
CA LYS A 35 -9.97 -24.59 -23.55
C LYS A 35 -11.06 -25.23 -22.67
N ASN A 36 -12.31 -24.88 -22.91
CA ASN A 36 -13.47 -25.32 -22.14
C ASN A 36 -13.29 -25.15 -20.61
N GLN A 37 -12.77 -23.99 -20.19
CA GLN A 37 -12.52 -23.69 -18.78
C GLN A 37 -12.53 -22.18 -18.51
N TYR A 38 -12.74 -21.80 -17.26
CA TYR A 38 -12.49 -20.42 -16.82
C TYR A 38 -11.00 -20.13 -16.72
N LEU A 39 -10.62 -18.93 -17.12
CA LEU A 39 -9.26 -18.43 -17.04
C LEU A 39 -9.01 -17.76 -15.69
N ILE A 40 -7.83 -17.99 -15.15
CA ILE A 40 -7.42 -17.49 -13.83
C ILE A 40 -6.80 -16.11 -14.01
N TYR A 41 -7.24 -15.16 -13.19
CA TYR A 41 -6.56 -13.90 -12.98
C TYR A 41 -5.52 -14.12 -11.89
N ASN A 42 -4.27 -14.37 -12.26
CA ASN A 42 -3.23 -14.77 -11.31
C ASN A 42 -2.84 -13.65 -10.33
N GLY A 43 -3.05 -12.38 -10.69
CA GLY A 43 -2.81 -11.25 -9.79
C GLY A 43 -1.37 -11.17 -9.30
N ALA A 44 -0.41 -11.43 -10.19
CA ALA A 44 1.00 -11.51 -9.82
C ALA A 44 1.53 -10.15 -9.34
N ASP A 45 1.19 -9.07 -10.04
CA ASP A 45 1.47 -7.71 -9.58
C ASP A 45 0.34 -7.22 -8.69
N ASP A 46 -0.91 -7.62 -8.97
CA ASP A 46 -2.15 -7.20 -8.31
C ASP A 46 -2.87 -8.36 -7.58
N ASN A 47 -2.48 -8.72 -6.36
CA ASN A 47 -1.45 -8.04 -5.55
C ASN A 47 -0.50 -8.99 -4.82
N ALA A 48 -0.15 -10.11 -5.45
CA ALA A 48 0.88 -11.01 -4.91
C ALA A 48 2.23 -10.28 -4.70
N SER A 49 2.54 -9.25 -5.50
CA SER A 49 3.74 -8.42 -5.33
C SER A 49 3.75 -7.66 -4.00
N GLY A 50 2.63 -7.02 -3.62
CA GLY A 50 2.47 -6.31 -2.35
C GLY A 50 2.50 -7.26 -1.16
N VAL A 51 1.83 -8.42 -1.28
CA VAL A 51 1.87 -9.50 -0.27
C VAL A 51 3.29 -10.00 -0.05
N ALA A 52 4.05 -10.25 -1.12
CA ALA A 52 5.45 -10.70 -1.03
C ALA A 52 6.34 -9.66 -0.33
N CYS A 53 6.17 -8.37 -0.67
CA CYS A 53 6.85 -7.26 0.02
C CYS A 53 6.54 -7.26 1.52
N LEU A 54 5.25 -7.36 1.87
CA LEU A 54 4.77 -7.28 3.24
C LEU A 54 5.20 -8.49 4.09
N LEU A 55 5.22 -9.69 3.53
CA LEU A 55 5.71 -10.90 4.21
C LEU A 55 7.19 -10.78 4.56
N GLU A 56 8.02 -10.27 3.65
CA GLU A 56 9.46 -10.11 3.92
C GLU A 56 9.73 -9.00 4.95
N LEU A 57 8.98 -7.88 4.88
CA LEU A 57 9.00 -6.86 5.93
C LEU A 57 8.60 -7.45 7.29
N ALA A 58 7.52 -8.20 7.35
CA ALA A 58 7.06 -8.85 8.58
C ALA A 58 8.13 -9.80 9.14
N ARG A 59 8.80 -10.57 8.28
CA ARG A 59 9.92 -11.44 8.67
C ARG A 59 11.04 -10.63 9.32
N HIS A 60 11.49 -9.53 8.71
CA HIS A 60 12.53 -8.67 9.29
C HIS A 60 12.10 -8.05 10.62
N LEU A 61 10.93 -7.40 10.66
CA LEU A 61 10.44 -6.71 11.85
C LEU A 61 10.23 -7.66 13.03
N SER A 62 9.82 -8.91 12.78
CA SER A 62 9.64 -9.93 13.83
C SER A 62 10.93 -10.31 14.57
N THR A 63 12.10 -9.99 14.00
CA THR A 63 13.40 -10.24 14.65
C THR A 63 13.81 -9.15 15.65
N GLY A 64 12.99 -8.10 15.82
CA GLY A 64 13.33 -6.91 16.59
C GLY A 64 14.07 -5.85 15.76
N PHE A 65 14.16 -6.03 14.45
CA PHE A 65 14.61 -4.97 13.54
C PHE A 65 13.60 -3.81 13.56
N LEU A 66 14.09 -2.57 13.60
CA LEU A 66 13.30 -1.34 13.74
C LEU A 66 12.36 -1.34 14.96
N PRO A 67 12.87 -1.47 16.21
CA PRO A 67 12.04 -1.58 17.41
C PRO A 67 11.37 -0.26 17.83
N GLN A 68 11.56 0.83 17.09
CA GLN A 68 11.09 2.17 17.48
C GLN A 68 9.56 2.33 17.42
N HIS A 69 8.89 1.42 16.72
CA HIS A 69 7.43 1.43 16.53
C HIS A 69 6.87 0.03 16.79
N ASN A 70 5.58 -0.05 17.13
CA ASN A 70 4.86 -1.30 17.02
C ASN A 70 4.31 -1.44 15.59
N TYR A 71 4.08 -2.66 15.15
CA TYR A 71 3.62 -2.92 13.79
C TYR A 71 2.38 -3.78 13.78
N ILE A 72 1.40 -3.38 12.97
CA ILE A 72 0.31 -4.25 12.56
C ILE A 72 0.57 -4.63 11.10
N ILE A 73 0.66 -5.92 10.83
CA ILE A 73 0.80 -6.48 9.50
C ILE A 73 -0.59 -6.95 9.07
N ALA A 74 -1.15 -6.35 8.02
CA ALA A 74 -2.52 -6.60 7.59
C ALA A 74 -2.58 -7.06 6.13
N PHE A 75 -3.03 -8.29 5.91
CA PHE A 75 -3.38 -8.79 4.59
C PHE A 75 -4.89 -8.66 4.42
N TRP A 76 -5.31 -7.72 3.56
CA TRP A 76 -6.72 -7.38 3.37
C TRP A 76 -7.40 -8.33 2.40
N GLY A 77 -8.60 -8.77 2.75
CA GLY A 77 -9.45 -9.55 1.85
C GLY A 77 -10.46 -8.67 1.13
N SER A 78 -10.88 -9.11 -0.07
CA SER A 78 -11.98 -8.51 -0.83
C SER A 78 -11.76 -7.04 -1.18
N GLU A 79 -10.53 -6.67 -1.55
CA GLU A 79 -10.18 -5.37 -2.11
C GLU A 79 -10.86 -5.19 -3.48
N GLU A 80 -10.67 -6.18 -4.35
CA GLU A 80 -11.00 -6.13 -5.79
C GLU A 80 -12.50 -5.95 -6.06
N ILE A 81 -13.31 -6.40 -5.11
CA ILE A 81 -14.77 -6.33 -5.19
C ILE A 81 -15.36 -5.16 -4.38
N GLY A 82 -14.55 -4.38 -3.67
CA GLY A 82 -15.03 -3.16 -2.99
C GLY A 82 -14.37 -2.77 -1.67
N LEU A 83 -13.10 -3.11 -1.43
CA LEU A 83 -12.35 -2.75 -0.21
C LEU A 83 -12.99 -3.26 1.08
N TYR A 84 -13.65 -4.42 1.05
CA TYR A 84 -14.50 -4.86 2.16
C TYR A 84 -13.72 -5.14 3.44
N GLY A 85 -12.57 -5.81 3.33
CA GLY A 85 -11.73 -6.16 4.48
C GLY A 85 -11.24 -4.92 5.25
N SER A 86 -10.44 -4.09 4.58
CA SER A 86 -9.93 -2.84 5.17
C SER A 86 -11.05 -1.93 5.67
N THR A 87 -12.15 -1.80 4.92
CA THR A 87 -13.31 -1.00 5.36
C THR A 87 -13.93 -1.56 6.63
N TYR A 88 -14.14 -2.87 6.72
CA TYR A 88 -14.66 -3.52 7.92
C TYR A 88 -13.72 -3.31 9.11
N PHE A 89 -12.41 -3.52 8.93
CA PHE A 89 -11.41 -3.28 9.95
C PHE A 89 -11.50 -1.85 10.51
N CYS A 90 -11.44 -0.85 9.63
CA CYS A 90 -11.53 0.56 9.99
C CYS A 90 -12.82 0.92 10.74
N GLN A 91 -13.97 0.33 10.36
CA GLN A 91 -15.27 0.68 10.94
C GLN A 91 -15.60 -0.05 12.23
N LYS A 92 -15.10 -1.28 12.42
CA LYS A 92 -15.53 -2.19 13.50
C LYS A 92 -14.42 -2.57 14.46
N ILE A 93 -13.20 -2.78 13.94
CA ILE A 93 -12.08 -3.31 14.70
C ILE A 93 -11.22 -2.16 15.24
N LEU A 94 -10.80 -1.25 14.36
CA LEU A 94 -9.89 -0.14 14.66
C LEU A 94 -10.35 0.69 15.86
N ILE A 95 -11.65 0.97 15.96
CA ILE A 95 -12.25 1.77 17.04
C ILE A 95 -12.15 1.13 18.44
N ASN A 96 -11.99 -0.21 18.49
CA ASN A 96 -11.94 -0.99 19.73
C ASN A 96 -10.55 -1.60 19.97
N LEU A 97 -9.60 -1.32 19.08
CA LEU A 97 -8.28 -1.93 19.11
C LEU A 97 -7.49 -1.40 20.32
N LYS A 98 -7.07 -2.29 21.20
CA LYS A 98 -6.30 -1.95 22.41
C LYS A 98 -4.80 -2.02 22.12
N VAL A 99 -4.32 -1.09 21.31
CA VAL A 99 -2.90 -0.90 20.99
C VAL A 99 -2.50 0.56 21.19
N PRO A 100 -1.20 0.88 21.29
CA PRO A 100 -0.75 2.27 21.25
C PRO A 100 -1.21 2.99 19.97
N PRO A 101 -1.37 4.32 20.00
CA PRO A 101 -1.99 5.08 18.91
C PRO A 101 -1.41 4.75 17.52
N ILE A 102 -2.31 4.50 16.56
CA ILE A 102 -1.94 4.28 15.17
C ILE A 102 -1.74 5.63 14.48
N ILE A 103 -0.52 5.89 14.00
CA ILE A 103 -0.13 7.21 13.45
C ILE A 103 0.02 7.21 11.93
N LEU A 104 0.28 6.05 11.33
CA LEU A 104 0.54 5.92 9.90
C LEU A 104 0.05 4.57 9.38
N TYR A 105 -0.52 4.59 8.17
CA TYR A 105 -0.76 3.39 7.37
C TYR A 105 0.14 3.38 6.13
N ILE A 106 0.76 2.25 5.81
CA ILE A 106 1.53 2.06 4.57
C ILE A 106 0.89 0.96 3.75
N ASN A 107 0.47 1.29 2.53
CA ASN A 107 -0.21 0.42 1.59
C ASN A 107 0.74 0.01 0.46
N TYR A 108 0.83 -1.30 0.19
CA TYR A 108 1.55 -1.85 -0.96
C TYR A 108 0.56 -2.44 -1.94
N ASP A 109 0.51 -1.91 -3.14
CA ASP A 109 -0.36 -2.43 -4.19
C ASP A 109 0.28 -2.17 -5.55
N MET A 110 0.50 -3.27 -6.29
CA MET A 110 1.19 -3.30 -7.59
C MET A 110 2.62 -2.75 -7.52
N VAL A 111 3.46 -3.38 -6.71
CA VAL A 111 4.87 -2.98 -6.48
C VAL A 111 5.88 -3.85 -7.24
N GLY A 112 5.41 -4.76 -8.09
CA GLY A 112 6.18 -5.71 -8.88
C GLY A 112 6.60 -5.22 -10.26
N SER A 113 5.99 -4.16 -10.81
CA SER A 113 6.26 -3.69 -12.19
C SER A 113 7.27 -2.53 -12.30
N LEU A 114 8.14 -2.32 -11.30
CA LEU A 114 9.12 -1.22 -11.33
C LEU A 114 10.02 -1.35 -12.58
N GLY A 115 10.21 -0.25 -13.32
CA GLY A 115 11.02 -0.25 -14.54
C GLY A 115 10.28 -0.70 -15.79
N TYR A 116 9.03 -1.19 -15.71
CA TYR A 116 8.27 -1.63 -16.88
C TYR A 116 8.00 -0.50 -17.89
N LYS A 117 7.53 0.66 -17.41
CA LYS A 117 7.38 1.89 -18.23
C LYS A 117 8.49 2.88 -17.98
N LYS A 118 8.86 3.08 -16.72
CA LYS A 118 9.88 4.02 -16.23
C LYS A 118 10.49 3.46 -14.95
N ASN A 119 11.73 3.85 -14.66
CA ASN A 119 12.38 3.55 -13.37
C ASN A 119 11.89 4.50 -12.26
N GLU A 120 10.58 4.49 -12.03
CA GLU A 120 9.85 5.39 -11.14
C GLU A 120 8.93 4.60 -10.22
N LEU A 121 9.02 4.85 -8.91
CA LEU A 121 8.06 4.36 -7.92
C LEU A 121 7.13 5.50 -7.52
N ILE A 122 5.84 5.26 -7.52
CA ILE A 122 4.83 6.25 -7.15
C ILE A 122 4.49 6.07 -5.68
N LEU A 123 4.49 7.18 -4.95
CA LEU A 123 4.16 7.22 -3.53
C LEU A 123 3.12 8.31 -3.29
N TYR A 124 1.88 7.90 -3.13
CA TYR A 124 0.75 8.76 -2.79
C TYR A 124 0.68 9.02 -1.29
N GLY A 125 -0.05 10.06 -0.90
CA GLY A 125 -0.30 10.39 0.51
C GLY A 125 0.75 11.29 1.16
N SER A 126 1.72 11.80 0.39
CA SER A 126 2.81 12.65 0.91
C SER A 126 2.35 13.95 1.57
N ALA A 127 1.10 14.38 1.37
CA ALA A 127 0.52 15.57 2.00
C ALA A 127 -0.52 15.24 3.09
N THR A 128 -0.82 13.95 3.34
CA THR A 128 -1.89 13.51 4.25
C THR A 128 -1.49 13.61 5.72
N GLY A 129 -0.19 13.56 6.01
CA GLY A 129 0.37 13.87 7.33
C GLY A 129 1.29 15.07 7.26
N LYS A 130 1.25 15.91 8.30
CA LYS A 130 2.24 16.97 8.50
C LYS A 130 3.62 16.35 8.54
N ASN A 131 4.60 17.00 7.91
CA ASN A 131 6.00 16.60 7.86
C ASN A 131 6.32 15.27 7.15
N ILE A 132 5.36 14.41 6.78
CA ILE A 132 5.60 13.13 6.10
C ILE A 132 6.52 13.29 4.87
N LYS A 133 6.27 14.31 4.05
CA LYS A 133 7.02 14.56 2.81
C LYS A 133 8.54 14.69 3.02
N LYS A 134 9.00 15.07 4.21
CA LYS A 134 10.44 15.25 4.52
C LYS A 134 11.19 13.92 4.63
N TYR A 135 10.50 12.85 5.02
CA TYR A 135 11.09 11.51 5.19
C TYR A 135 11.08 10.70 3.91
N ILE A 136 10.29 11.09 2.91
CA ILE A 136 10.33 10.47 1.60
C ILE A 136 11.49 11.12 0.84
N PRO A 137 12.49 10.39 0.35
CA PRO A 137 13.57 10.95 -0.47
C PRO A 137 13.06 11.26 -1.90
N ARG A 138 13.71 12.18 -2.63
CA ARG A 138 13.37 12.43 -4.06
C ARG A 138 13.83 11.30 -4.98
N LYS A 139 14.94 10.66 -4.60
CA LYS A 139 15.56 9.52 -5.25
C LYS A 139 16.12 8.65 -4.14
N TYR A 140 15.97 7.34 -4.26
CA TYR A 140 16.61 6.38 -3.37
C TYR A 140 17.36 5.41 -4.29
N ASP A 141 18.65 5.22 -4.04
CA ASP A 141 19.57 4.56 -4.98
C ASP A 141 19.45 5.13 -6.42
N THR A 142 19.05 4.32 -7.40
CA THR A 142 18.93 4.68 -8.82
C THR A 142 17.50 5.06 -9.23
N VAL A 143 16.51 4.82 -8.37
CA VAL A 143 15.08 4.92 -8.68
C VAL A 143 14.53 6.27 -8.25
N LYS A 144 13.75 6.89 -9.12
CA LYS A 144 13.07 8.17 -8.84
C LYS A 144 11.78 7.92 -8.08
N ILE A 145 11.55 8.70 -7.02
CA ILE A 145 10.31 8.61 -6.21
C ILE A 145 9.37 9.74 -6.61
N ILE A 146 8.23 9.38 -7.19
CA ILE A 146 7.17 10.30 -7.57
C ILE A 146 6.24 10.49 -6.38
N LYS A 147 6.42 11.59 -5.66
CA LYS A 147 5.59 11.91 -4.48
C LYS A 147 4.33 12.65 -4.92
N LEU A 148 3.19 12.01 -4.70
CA LEU A 148 1.89 12.61 -4.97
C LEU A 148 1.18 12.93 -3.64
N PRO A 149 0.45 14.06 -3.57
CA PRO A 149 -0.10 14.56 -2.30
C PRO A 149 -1.18 13.63 -1.73
N VAL A 150 -2.06 13.15 -2.60
CA VAL A 150 -3.17 12.22 -2.32
C VAL A 150 -3.35 11.28 -3.50
N SER A 151 -3.87 10.08 -3.25
CA SER A 151 -4.33 9.16 -4.29
C SER A 151 -5.63 9.64 -4.90
N PHE A 152 -5.76 9.43 -6.22
CA PHE A 152 -7.01 9.62 -6.96
C PHE A 152 -7.70 8.28 -7.24
N SER A 153 -6.97 7.16 -7.16
CA SER A 153 -7.51 5.82 -7.14
C SER A 153 -7.82 5.41 -5.71
N PHE A 154 -8.86 4.58 -5.56
CA PHE A 154 -9.16 3.92 -4.31
C PHE A 154 -8.33 2.63 -4.22
N SER A 155 -7.87 2.33 -3.01
CA SER A 155 -7.24 1.09 -2.56
C SER A 155 -7.43 1.04 -1.03
N ASP A 156 -6.91 0.05 -0.31
CA ASP A 156 -7.20 -0.16 1.13
C ASP A 156 -6.86 1.06 2.02
N HIS A 157 -5.93 1.93 1.59
CA HIS A 157 -5.63 3.20 2.27
C HIS A 157 -6.83 4.14 2.43
N THR A 158 -7.88 3.96 1.63
CA THR A 158 -9.06 4.81 1.59
C THR A 158 -9.75 4.88 2.96
N CYS A 159 -9.87 3.75 3.67
CA CYS A 159 -10.55 3.72 4.96
C CYS A 159 -9.74 4.45 6.04
N PHE A 160 -8.41 4.34 6.00
CA PHE A 160 -7.50 5.03 6.92
C PHE A 160 -7.55 6.54 6.70
N TYR A 161 -7.55 6.97 5.44
CA TYR A 161 -7.71 8.39 5.11
C TYR A 161 -9.03 8.96 5.63
N LYS A 162 -10.15 8.25 5.45
CA LYS A 162 -11.48 8.63 6.01
C LYS A 162 -11.46 8.72 7.54
N ASN A 163 -10.69 7.86 8.20
CA ASN A 163 -10.49 7.89 9.66
C ASN A 163 -9.40 8.87 10.12
N LYS A 164 -8.94 9.77 9.24
CA LYS A 164 -7.92 10.78 9.54
C LYS A 164 -6.60 10.16 10.03
N ILE A 165 -6.25 8.99 9.49
CA ILE A 165 -4.93 8.40 9.64
C ILE A 165 -4.14 8.72 8.37
N PRO A 166 -2.99 9.42 8.47
CA PRO A 166 -2.08 9.59 7.35
C PRO A 166 -1.72 8.27 6.69
N TYR A 167 -1.47 8.28 5.38
CA TYR A 167 -1.04 7.09 4.67
C TYR A 167 0.11 7.37 3.71
N LEU A 168 0.88 6.32 3.41
CA LEU A 168 1.72 6.23 2.23
C LEU A 168 1.20 5.07 1.38
N TYR A 169 0.95 5.31 0.09
CA TYR A 169 0.53 4.26 -0.83
C TYR A 169 1.56 4.11 -1.95
N PHE A 170 2.22 2.95 -1.94
CA PHE A 170 3.26 2.54 -2.86
C PHE A 170 2.66 1.76 -4.02
N THR A 171 2.98 2.20 -5.24
CA THR A 171 2.59 1.52 -6.47
C THR A 171 3.56 1.85 -7.60
N THR A 172 3.65 0.96 -8.58
CA THR A 172 4.36 1.20 -9.85
C THR A 172 3.43 1.70 -10.95
N GLY A 173 2.17 2.00 -10.59
CA GLY A 173 1.13 2.47 -11.49
C GLY A 173 0.45 1.31 -12.21
N LEU A 174 -0.30 1.64 -13.28
CA LEU A 174 -1.09 0.64 -14.02
C LEU A 174 -0.32 0.14 -15.26
N PRO A 175 0.28 -1.06 -15.24
CA PRO A 175 0.82 -1.70 -16.43
C PRO A 175 -0.31 -2.11 -17.39
N LYS A 176 0.03 -2.42 -18.65
CA LYS A 176 -0.97 -2.80 -19.66
C LYS A 176 -1.71 -4.12 -19.33
N VAL A 177 -1.14 -4.92 -18.45
CA VAL A 177 -1.66 -6.24 -18.04
C VAL A 177 -2.52 -6.18 -16.78
N TYR A 178 -2.66 -5.01 -16.15
CA TYR A 178 -3.54 -4.77 -15.00
C TYR A 178 -4.96 -5.26 -15.28
N HIS A 179 -5.56 -5.97 -14.33
CA HIS A 179 -6.87 -6.61 -14.45
C HIS A 179 -7.01 -7.49 -15.70
N THR A 180 -5.96 -8.24 -16.03
CA THR A 180 -6.03 -9.25 -17.09
C THR A 180 -5.41 -10.56 -16.63
N ILE A 181 -5.77 -11.65 -17.30
CA ILE A 181 -5.15 -12.98 -17.17
C ILE A 181 -3.63 -12.98 -17.49
N LYS A 182 -3.09 -11.87 -18.02
CA LYS A 182 -1.67 -11.72 -18.36
C LYS A 182 -0.86 -11.10 -17.23
N ASP A 183 -1.49 -10.69 -16.13
CA ASP A 183 -0.77 -10.32 -14.91
C ASP A 183 -0.18 -11.59 -14.26
N GLU A 184 1.07 -11.85 -14.58
CA GLU A 184 1.69 -13.16 -14.48
C GLU A 184 3.09 -13.06 -13.87
N PHE A 185 3.48 -14.06 -13.07
CA PHE A 185 4.70 -14.02 -12.26
C PHE A 185 5.97 -13.67 -13.06
N ARG A 186 6.03 -14.09 -14.34
CA ARG A 186 7.15 -13.83 -15.25
C ARG A 186 7.39 -12.35 -15.57
N LEU A 187 6.42 -11.49 -15.28
CA LEU A 187 6.51 -10.04 -15.48
C LEU A 187 7.02 -9.31 -14.24
N ILE A 188 7.16 -10.00 -13.12
CA ILE A 188 7.53 -9.40 -11.83
C ILE A 188 9.01 -9.08 -11.77
N ASN A 189 9.31 -7.82 -11.44
CA ASN A 189 10.63 -7.35 -11.10
C ASN A 189 10.87 -7.49 -9.60
N PHE A 190 11.46 -8.62 -9.19
CA PHE A 190 11.82 -8.87 -7.79
C PHE A 190 12.78 -7.82 -7.20
N ASN A 191 13.70 -7.27 -8.00
CA ASN A 191 14.56 -6.18 -7.54
C ASN A 191 13.76 -4.90 -7.25
N GLY A 192 12.65 -4.68 -7.96
CA GLY A 192 11.71 -3.60 -7.70
C GLY A 192 10.93 -3.78 -6.39
N ILE A 193 10.53 -5.01 -6.08
CA ILE A 193 9.92 -5.35 -4.79
C ILE A 193 10.93 -5.13 -3.66
N LEU A 194 12.15 -5.64 -3.80
CA LEU A 194 13.23 -5.43 -2.83
C LEU A 194 13.55 -3.95 -2.63
N PHE A 195 13.52 -3.17 -3.70
CA PHE A 195 13.68 -1.72 -3.63
C PHE A 195 12.59 -1.07 -2.77
N THR A 196 11.34 -1.45 -3.00
CA THR A 196 10.18 -0.95 -2.23
C THR A 196 10.33 -1.27 -0.76
N LEU A 197 10.72 -2.51 -0.43
CA LEU A 197 11.02 -2.94 0.94
C LEU A 197 12.11 -2.07 1.60
N LYS A 198 13.26 -1.88 0.94
CA LYS A 198 14.36 -1.07 1.49
C LYS A 198 13.98 0.39 1.70
N LEU A 199 13.17 0.95 0.78
CA LEU A 199 12.66 2.30 0.95
C LEU A 199 11.69 2.39 2.13
N THR A 200 10.83 1.40 2.34
CA THR A 200 10.01 1.30 3.55
C THR A 200 10.88 1.29 4.79
N GLU A 201 11.87 0.40 4.87
CA GLU A 201 12.77 0.30 6.02
C GLU A 201 13.45 1.63 6.32
N TYR A 202 13.99 2.29 5.29
CA TYR A 202 14.57 3.63 5.42
C TYR A 202 13.57 4.66 5.99
N ILE A 203 12.31 4.65 5.52
CA ILE A 203 11.28 5.56 6.03
C ILE A 203 10.96 5.24 7.50
N LEU A 204 10.78 3.96 7.84
CA LEU A 204 10.46 3.52 9.19
C LEU A 204 11.60 3.83 10.18
N GLU A 205 12.86 3.72 9.75
CA GLU A 205 14.05 4.05 10.54
C GLU A 205 14.17 5.55 10.79
N THR A 206 13.88 6.38 9.79
CA THR A 206 14.15 7.82 9.83
C THR A 206 12.96 8.67 10.27
N ILE A 207 11.76 8.13 10.28
CA ILE A 207 10.54 8.88 10.60
C ILE A 207 10.45 9.23 12.10
N GLU A 208 10.34 10.53 12.41
CA GLU A 208 9.99 10.98 13.77
C GLU A 208 8.46 10.93 13.89
N ILE A 209 7.95 9.74 14.21
CA ILE A 209 6.52 9.41 14.15
C ILE A 209 5.67 10.34 15.04
N GLU A 210 6.21 10.81 16.16
CA GLU A 210 5.55 11.78 17.05
C GLU A 210 5.25 13.13 16.39
N SER A 211 5.99 13.50 15.33
CA SER A 211 5.79 14.73 14.58
C SER A 211 4.70 14.60 13.51
N ILE A 212 4.25 13.37 13.23
CA ILE A 212 3.29 13.06 12.19
C ILE A 212 1.87 13.17 12.74
N ARG A 213 1.08 14.07 12.15
CA ARG A 213 -0.35 14.22 12.46
C ARG A 213 -1.11 14.43 11.16
N TYR A 214 -2.35 13.96 11.12
CA TYR A 214 -3.23 14.17 9.97
C TYR A 214 -3.31 15.65 9.58
N ASN A 215 -3.09 15.90 8.29
CA ASN A 215 -3.12 17.22 7.72
C ASN A 215 -4.52 17.54 7.21
N LYS A 216 -5.30 18.25 8.04
CA LYS A 216 -6.66 18.70 7.69
C LYS A 216 -6.70 19.55 6.41
N ALA A 217 -5.64 20.29 6.07
CA ALA A 217 -5.60 21.11 4.85
C ALA A 217 -5.54 20.26 3.55
N CYS A 218 -5.33 18.95 3.66
CA CYS A 218 -5.34 18.02 2.55
C CYS A 218 -6.77 17.62 2.12
N SER A 219 -7.79 17.88 2.94
CA SER A 219 -9.18 17.51 2.62
C SER A 219 -9.80 18.35 1.49
N LEU A 220 -10.53 17.68 0.60
CA LEU A 220 -11.35 18.14 -0.53
C LEU A 220 -10.69 18.99 -1.64
N ASN A 221 -9.83 19.95 -1.31
CA ASN A 221 -9.27 20.87 -2.31
C ASN A 221 -8.32 20.19 -3.31
N TYR A 222 -7.59 19.15 -2.90
CA TYR A 222 -6.73 18.38 -3.82
C TYR A 222 -7.50 17.47 -4.77
N ILE A 223 -8.66 16.97 -4.36
CA ILE A 223 -9.55 16.15 -5.22
C ILE A 223 -10.09 17.03 -6.36
N ILE A 224 -10.56 18.24 -6.03
CA ILE A 224 -11.10 19.19 -7.02
C ILE A 224 -10.01 19.68 -8.00
N THR A 225 -8.79 19.95 -7.52
CA THR A 225 -7.71 20.48 -8.36
C THR A 225 -7.07 19.39 -9.23
N GLY A 226 -7.02 18.14 -8.75
CA GLY A 226 -6.47 16.99 -9.49
C GLY A 226 -7.34 16.51 -10.63
N VAL A 227 -8.68 16.57 -10.48
CA VAL A 227 -9.63 16.24 -11.57
C VAL A 227 -9.44 17.17 -12.77
N LYS A 228 -9.16 18.47 -12.56
CA LYS A 228 -8.84 19.42 -13.64
C LYS A 228 -7.55 19.08 -14.41
N LEU A 229 -6.56 18.49 -13.74
CA LEU A 229 -5.26 18.13 -14.34
C LEU A 229 -5.30 16.82 -15.14
N LEU A 230 -6.24 15.92 -14.80
CA LEU A 230 -6.48 14.68 -15.54
C LEU A 230 -7.38 14.90 -16.76
N MET A 231 -8.29 15.87 -16.72
CA MET A 231 -9.16 16.22 -17.86
C MET A 231 -8.52 17.17 -18.89
N SER A 232 -7.27 17.60 -18.66
CA SER A 232 -6.53 18.48 -19.56
C SER A 232 -5.44 17.77 -20.37
N LYS A 233 -5.50 16.43 -20.49
CA LYS A 233 -4.61 15.61 -21.32
C LYS A 233 -5.39 14.66 -22.20
#